data_AF-A0A1U9KRM1-F1
#
_entry.id   AF-A0A1U9KRM1-F1
#
_cell.length_a   1.000
_cell.length_b   1.000
_cell.length_c   1.000
_cell.angle_alpha   90.00
_cell.angle_beta   90.00
_cell.angle_gamma   90.00
#
_symmetry.space_group_name_H-M   'P 1'
#
loop_
_entity.id
_entity.type
_entity.pdbx_description
1 polymer ?
#
loop_
_entity_poly.entity_id
_entity_poly.type
_entity_poly.pdbx_seq_one_letter_code
_entity_poly.pdbx_strand_id
1 'polypeptide(L)'
;MTGKMLVGGGPHAVADPRHPVPAKQSNEYRIVPWSDVARCITGAHGTGQCVADPRPNLSRGKGDAYLTAGHYGVVSWTDSTGAVSAAAGHDNGRWAVADPRTRLPASADKLVAVIRSLDGTWHRPFTTAELAALQSLFDPEEQAELDGLNDAAWRERIGNAVPPNAARAIAETMGRTLLAAWSGESFMLSAEPIWVQPIAIAASVAQPSVDL
;
A
#
# COMPACT_ATOMS: atom_id res chain seq x y z
N MET A 1 6.80 -10.84 8.14
CA MET A 1 6.45 -12.25 8.41
C MET A 1 6.43 -12.44 9.91
N THR A 2 5.27 -12.63 10.53
CA THR A 2 5.20 -12.81 11.99
C THR A 2 5.74 -14.20 12.33
N GLY A 3 6.75 -14.28 13.19
CA GLY A 3 7.48 -15.52 13.51
C GLY A 3 6.66 -16.60 14.24
N LYS A 4 5.34 -16.43 14.38
CA LYS A 4 4.44 -17.36 15.08
C LYS A 4 3.06 -17.36 14.42
N MET A 5 2.77 -18.39 13.62
CA MET A 5 1.49 -18.59 12.92
C MET A 5 0.54 -19.48 13.76
N LEU A 6 0.04 -18.94 14.87
CA LEU A 6 -0.97 -19.60 15.72
C LEU A 6 -2.30 -18.86 15.64
N VAL A 7 -3.40 -19.57 15.89
CA VAL A 7 -4.72 -18.98 16.13
C VAL A 7 -4.61 -18.08 17.36
N GLY A 8 -4.63 -16.76 17.15
CA GLY A 8 -4.39 -15.73 18.17
C GLY A 8 -3.11 -14.89 17.98
N GLY A 9 -2.23 -15.25 17.04
CA GLY A 9 -1.00 -14.51 16.73
C GLY A 9 -1.11 -13.47 15.60
N GLY A 10 -2.28 -13.33 14.98
CA GLY A 10 -2.53 -12.43 13.86
C GLY A 10 -3.87 -12.69 13.17
N PRO A 11 -4.24 -11.92 12.14
CA PRO A 11 -5.56 -11.95 11.49
C PRO A 11 -5.78 -13.16 10.55
N HIS A 12 -4.95 -14.19 10.65
CA HIS A 12 -4.89 -15.29 9.67
C HIS A 12 -5.82 -16.47 10.01
N ALA A 13 -6.67 -16.33 11.03
CA ALA A 13 -7.62 -17.35 11.44
C ALA A 13 -9.05 -16.87 11.18
N VAL A 14 -9.81 -17.64 10.42
CA VAL A 14 -11.25 -17.41 10.21
C VAL A 14 -12.00 -18.23 11.25
N ALA A 15 -12.91 -17.59 11.97
CA ALA A 15 -13.77 -18.29 12.91
C ALA A 15 -14.69 -19.24 12.14
N ASP A 16 -14.60 -20.54 12.43
CA ASP A 16 -15.57 -21.50 11.93
C ASP A 16 -16.88 -21.34 12.71
N PRO A 17 -18.01 -20.97 12.06
CA PRO A 17 -19.30 -20.88 12.74
C PRO A 17 -19.78 -22.24 13.26
N ARG A 18 -19.22 -23.34 12.73
CA ARG A 18 -19.46 -24.70 13.24
C ARG A 18 -18.54 -24.89 14.43
N HIS A 19 -19.14 -25.02 15.62
CA HIS A 19 -18.42 -25.29 16.86
C HIS A 19 -18.79 -26.70 17.34
N PRO A 20 -18.15 -27.76 16.80
CA PRO A 20 -18.47 -29.15 17.12
C PRO A 20 -17.86 -29.60 18.47
N VAL A 21 -17.49 -28.66 19.35
CA VAL A 21 -16.74 -28.93 20.57
C VAL A 21 -17.72 -29.28 21.72
N PRO A 22 -17.36 -30.20 22.65
CA PRO A 22 -18.22 -30.54 23.77
C PRO A 22 -18.71 -29.33 24.59
N ALA A 23 -19.88 -29.45 25.22
CA ALA A 23 -20.51 -28.36 25.97
C ALA A 23 -19.58 -27.73 27.05
N LYS A 24 -18.68 -28.52 27.64
CA LYS A 24 -17.66 -28.08 28.60
C LYS A 24 -16.69 -27.04 28.02
N GLN A 25 -16.55 -26.97 26.71
CA GLN A 25 -15.66 -26.05 25.98
C GLN A 25 -16.45 -25.09 25.09
N SER A 26 -17.74 -24.90 25.39
CA SER A 26 -18.65 -24.07 24.59
C SER A 26 -18.23 -22.60 24.44
N ASN A 27 -17.29 -22.11 25.25
CA ASN A 27 -16.74 -20.76 25.18
C ASN A 27 -15.35 -20.69 24.53
N GLU A 28 -14.63 -21.80 24.39
CA GLU A 28 -13.23 -21.82 23.95
C GLU A 28 -13.13 -21.57 22.43
N TYR A 29 -12.26 -20.63 22.04
CA TYR A 29 -12.04 -20.19 20.65
C TYR A 29 -13.30 -19.72 19.89
N ARG A 30 -14.41 -19.51 20.59
CA ARG A 30 -15.68 -19.08 19.99
C ARG A 30 -15.68 -17.57 19.83
N ILE A 31 -15.99 -17.12 18.61
CA ILE A 31 -16.37 -15.74 18.33
C ILE A 31 -17.89 -15.62 18.51
N VAL A 32 -18.34 -14.87 19.51
CA VAL A 32 -19.75 -14.61 19.81
C VAL A 32 -20.19 -13.37 19.02
N PRO A 33 -21.32 -13.40 18.28
CA PRO A 33 -21.88 -12.22 17.66
C PRO A 33 -22.13 -11.10 18.69
N TRP A 34 -21.90 -9.85 18.30
CA TRP A 34 -22.08 -8.70 19.20
C TRP A 34 -23.49 -8.61 19.83
N SER A 35 -24.52 -9.00 19.08
CA SER A 35 -25.91 -9.00 19.53
C SER A 35 -26.27 -10.18 20.44
N ASP A 36 -25.40 -11.18 20.54
CA ASP A 36 -25.70 -12.43 21.22
C ASP A 36 -25.25 -12.42 22.69
N VAL A 37 -25.86 -13.29 23.47
CA VAL A 37 -25.47 -13.50 24.87
C VAL A 37 -24.13 -14.22 24.97
N ALA A 38 -23.32 -13.81 25.95
CA ALA A 38 -22.10 -14.50 26.32
C ALA A 38 -22.39 -15.95 26.73
N ARG A 39 -21.48 -16.87 26.43
CA ARG A 39 -21.53 -18.26 26.89
C ARG A 39 -21.02 -18.37 28.32
N CYS A 40 -21.39 -19.47 28.96
CA CYS A 40 -20.92 -19.82 30.29
C CYS A 40 -19.39 -19.81 30.33
N ILE A 41 -18.81 -19.16 31.33
CA ILE A 41 -17.37 -19.22 31.59
C ILE A 41 -17.08 -20.59 32.17
N THR A 42 -16.40 -21.42 31.39
CA THR A 42 -16.00 -22.77 31.81
C THR A 42 -14.54 -22.78 32.25
N GLY A 43 -14.16 -23.76 33.08
CA GLY A 43 -12.76 -24.01 33.46
C GLY A 43 -11.94 -24.76 32.39
N ALA A 44 -12.35 -24.72 31.12
CA ALA A 44 -11.61 -25.34 30.03
C ALA A 44 -10.29 -24.60 29.74
N HIS A 45 -9.29 -25.31 29.22
CA HIS A 45 -7.94 -24.79 28.98
C HIS A 45 -7.80 -24.25 27.55
N GLY A 46 -7.83 -22.93 27.36
CA GLY A 46 -7.59 -22.27 26.07
C GLY A 46 -7.93 -20.77 26.12
N THR A 47 -7.91 -20.09 24.97
CA THR A 47 -8.38 -18.69 24.93
C THR A 47 -9.89 -18.67 25.12
N GLY A 48 -10.37 -17.82 26.04
CA GLY A 48 -11.80 -17.63 26.31
C GLY A 48 -12.58 -17.08 25.10
N GLN A 49 -13.88 -16.93 25.27
CA GLN A 49 -14.76 -16.39 24.21
C GLN A 49 -14.36 -14.95 23.84
N CYS A 50 -14.41 -14.63 22.55
CA CYS A 50 -14.21 -13.28 22.02
C CYS A 50 -15.51 -12.78 21.38
N VAL A 51 -15.67 -11.46 21.26
CA VAL A 51 -16.87 -10.84 20.67
C VAL A 51 -16.54 -10.30 19.28
N ALA A 52 -17.39 -10.59 18.30
CA ALA A 52 -17.36 -9.96 16.98
C ALA A 52 -17.91 -8.52 17.06
N ASP A 53 -17.14 -7.59 17.63
CA ASP A 53 -17.56 -6.20 17.80
C ASP A 53 -17.65 -5.47 16.44
N PRO A 54 -18.85 -5.00 16.00
CA PRO A 54 -19.03 -4.26 14.76
C PRO A 54 -18.70 -2.77 14.90
N ARG A 55 -18.28 -2.32 16.09
CA ARG A 55 -17.96 -0.92 16.39
C ARG A 55 -16.46 -0.66 16.55
N PRO A 56 -15.53 -1.28 15.79
CA PRO A 56 -14.13 -0.93 15.91
C PRO A 56 -13.88 0.53 15.46
N ASN A 57 -14.89 1.17 14.85
CA ASN A 57 -14.88 2.56 14.42
C ASN A 57 -13.63 2.83 13.55
N LEU A 58 -13.29 1.85 12.69
CA LEU A 58 -12.14 1.88 11.78
C LEU A 58 -12.45 2.66 10.50
N SER A 59 -13.73 2.85 10.17
CA SER A 59 -14.20 3.70 9.08
C SER A 59 -14.29 5.16 9.53
N ARG A 60 -13.13 5.83 9.65
CA ARG A 60 -13.01 7.22 10.13
C ARG A 60 -12.87 8.22 8.99
N GLY A 61 -13.38 9.43 9.22
CA GLY A 61 -13.41 10.53 8.24
C GLY A 61 -12.53 11.71 8.64
N LYS A 62 -12.26 12.61 7.68
CA LYS A 62 -11.51 13.85 7.92
C LYS A 62 -12.16 14.67 9.04
N GLY A 63 -11.48 14.78 10.19
CA GLY A 63 -11.99 15.48 11.38
C GLY A 63 -12.01 14.64 12.66
N ASP A 64 -11.81 13.32 12.57
CA ASP A 64 -11.74 12.45 13.75
C ASP A 64 -10.41 12.60 14.52
N ALA A 65 -10.47 12.48 15.86
CA ALA A 65 -9.33 12.64 16.77
C ALA A 65 -8.13 11.71 16.49
N TYR A 66 -8.34 10.63 15.73
CA TYR A 66 -7.31 9.71 15.26
C TYR A 66 -7.66 9.21 13.85
N LEU A 67 -7.22 9.95 12.83
CA LEU A 67 -7.56 9.70 11.42
C LEU A 67 -6.91 8.41 10.86
N THR A 68 -5.82 7.95 11.44
CA THR A 68 -4.94 6.92 10.87
C THR A 68 -5.43 5.49 11.07
N ALA A 69 -6.67 5.28 11.52
CA ALA A 69 -7.32 3.96 11.56
C ALA A 69 -7.31 3.19 10.21
N GLY A 70 -6.83 3.80 9.11
CA GLY A 70 -6.45 3.13 7.86
C GLY A 70 -5.20 2.24 7.94
N HIS A 71 -4.88 1.67 9.11
CA HIS A 71 -3.81 0.68 9.29
C HIS A 71 -3.95 -0.52 8.36
N TYR A 72 -5.19 -0.94 8.09
CA TYR A 72 -5.55 -2.03 7.17
C TYR A 72 -6.23 -1.48 5.91
N GLY A 73 -5.73 -0.36 5.41
CA GLY A 73 -6.38 0.35 4.31
C GLY A 73 -6.25 -0.40 2.99
N VAL A 74 -7.33 -0.42 2.21
CA VAL A 74 -7.38 -0.99 0.87
C VAL A 74 -7.61 0.13 -0.13
N VAL A 75 -6.76 0.22 -1.14
CA VAL A 75 -6.89 1.14 -2.27
C VAL A 75 -7.75 0.49 -3.35
N SER A 76 -8.70 1.24 -3.91
CA SER A 76 -9.48 0.76 -5.07
C SER A 76 -8.56 0.52 -6.26
N TRP A 77 -8.94 -0.42 -7.14
CA TRP A 77 -8.16 -0.74 -8.33
C TRP A 77 -7.85 0.46 -9.23
N THR A 78 -8.80 1.40 -9.33
CA THR A 78 -8.71 2.57 -10.22
C THR A 78 -8.15 3.81 -9.54
N ASP A 79 -7.95 3.77 -8.22
CA ASP A 79 -7.56 4.95 -7.45
C ASP A 79 -6.04 5.08 -7.40
N SER A 80 -5.56 6.32 -7.30
CA SER A 80 -4.16 6.60 -7.00
C SER A 80 -3.78 6.12 -5.60
N THR A 81 -2.59 5.56 -5.45
CA THR A 81 -2.01 5.26 -4.14
C THR A 81 -1.43 6.52 -3.50
N GLY A 82 -1.19 6.48 -2.19
CA GLY A 82 -0.34 7.46 -1.52
C GLY A 82 1.14 7.29 -1.87
N ALA A 83 2.00 8.12 -1.26
CA ALA A 83 3.44 8.05 -1.41
C ALA A 83 3.99 6.71 -0.88
N VAL A 84 4.60 5.90 -1.75
CA VAL A 84 5.14 4.57 -1.42
C VAL A 84 6.17 4.68 -0.29
N SER A 85 5.95 3.98 0.82
CA SER A 85 6.82 4.01 2.01
C SER A 85 7.76 2.81 2.06
N ALA A 86 8.98 3.03 2.54
CA ALA A 86 9.96 1.97 2.78
C ALA A 86 9.51 0.95 3.84
N ALA A 87 8.61 1.36 4.74
CA ALA A 87 8.05 0.51 5.79
C ALA A 87 6.62 0.04 5.47
N ALA A 88 6.18 0.07 4.20
CA ALA A 88 4.83 -0.30 3.79
C ALA A 88 4.46 -1.74 4.22
N GLY A 89 3.57 -1.85 5.20
CA GLY A 89 3.07 -3.08 5.80
C GLY A 89 1.53 -3.10 5.86
N HIS A 90 0.96 -4.30 5.81
CA HIS A 90 -0.50 -4.50 5.81
C HIS A 90 -1.24 -3.91 7.04
N ASP A 91 -0.53 -3.58 8.11
CA ASP A 91 -1.02 -3.09 9.40
C ASP A 91 -0.60 -1.64 9.69
N ASN A 92 -0.02 -0.93 8.73
CA ASN A 92 0.45 0.45 8.92
C ASN A 92 0.12 1.41 7.77
N GLY A 93 -0.95 1.13 7.02
CA GLY A 93 -1.47 2.07 6.04
C GLY A 93 -2.33 1.44 4.95
N ARG A 94 -2.49 2.18 3.85
CA ARG A 94 -3.25 1.75 2.67
C ARG A 94 -2.39 0.91 1.72
N TRP A 95 -1.80 -0.16 2.24
CA TRP A 95 -0.81 -0.98 1.54
C TRP A 95 -1.38 -2.27 0.94
N ALA A 96 -2.70 -2.32 0.80
CA ALA A 96 -3.42 -3.34 0.05
C ALA A 96 -4.21 -2.71 -1.11
N VAL A 97 -4.47 -3.51 -2.13
CA VAL A 97 -5.27 -3.16 -3.32
C VAL A 97 -6.47 -4.09 -3.43
N ALA A 98 -7.61 -3.54 -3.86
CA ALA A 98 -8.82 -4.27 -4.19
C ALA A 98 -8.71 -4.84 -5.61
N ASP A 99 -8.04 -5.98 -5.76
CA ASP A 99 -7.78 -6.60 -7.06
C ASP A 99 -9.07 -7.23 -7.64
N PRO A 100 -9.59 -6.72 -8.78
CA PRO A 100 -10.80 -7.24 -9.40
C PRO A 100 -10.52 -8.52 -10.20
N ARG A 101 -9.25 -8.85 -10.45
CA ARG A 101 -8.82 -10.02 -11.23
C ARG A 101 -9.03 -11.27 -10.41
N THR A 102 -10.28 -11.71 -10.37
CA THR A 102 -10.76 -12.91 -9.68
C THR A 102 -10.39 -14.18 -10.45
N ARG A 103 -9.12 -14.31 -10.86
CA ARG A 103 -8.59 -15.59 -11.31
C ARG A 103 -8.30 -16.41 -10.06
N LEU A 104 -9.29 -17.20 -9.65
CA LEU A 104 -9.02 -18.28 -8.70
C LEU A 104 -7.92 -19.16 -9.29
N PRO A 105 -6.87 -19.50 -8.53
CA PRO A 105 -5.89 -20.48 -8.98
C PRO A 105 -6.61 -21.75 -9.42
N ALA A 106 -6.12 -22.41 -10.47
CA ALA A 106 -6.66 -23.70 -10.88
C ALA A 106 -6.54 -24.69 -9.71
N SER A 107 -7.34 -25.75 -9.68
CA SER A 107 -7.31 -26.74 -8.58
C SER A 107 -5.94 -27.40 -8.35
N ALA A 108 -5.07 -27.36 -9.36
CA ALA A 108 -3.69 -27.87 -9.31
C ALA A 108 -2.65 -26.81 -8.91
N ASP A 109 -3.01 -25.52 -8.94
CA ASP A 109 -2.17 -24.48 -8.35
C ASP A 109 -2.20 -24.68 -6.84
N LYS A 110 -1.04 -24.56 -6.18
CA LYS A 110 -0.93 -24.69 -4.72
C LYS A 110 -2.00 -23.82 -4.08
N LEU A 111 -2.94 -24.46 -3.36
CA LEU A 111 -4.17 -23.87 -2.81
C LEU A 111 -3.86 -22.56 -2.05
N VAL A 112 -3.97 -21.42 -2.72
CA VAL A 112 -4.06 -20.13 -2.06
C VAL A 112 -5.56 -19.89 -1.88
N ALA A 113 -6.03 -20.09 -0.65
CA ALA A 113 -7.38 -19.69 -0.29
C ALA A 113 -7.50 -18.17 -0.44
N VAL A 114 -8.34 -17.72 -1.36
CA VAL A 114 -8.63 -16.30 -1.58
C VAL A 114 -9.91 -15.95 -0.84
N ILE A 115 -9.83 -15.02 0.11
CA ILE A 115 -11.03 -14.41 0.71
C ILE A 115 -11.50 -13.32 -0.25
N ARG A 116 -12.65 -13.55 -0.88
CA ARG A 116 -13.33 -12.54 -1.68
C ARG A 116 -14.07 -11.59 -0.74
N SER A 117 -13.79 -10.30 -0.86
CA SER A 117 -14.50 -9.26 -0.11
C SER A 117 -15.93 -9.09 -0.63
N LEU A 118 -16.78 -8.41 0.15
CA LEU A 118 -18.17 -8.13 -0.21
C LEU A 118 -18.30 -7.22 -1.44
N ASP A 119 -17.28 -6.42 -1.73
CA ASP A 119 -17.18 -5.63 -2.97
C ASP A 119 -16.83 -6.47 -4.22
N GLY A 120 -16.70 -7.78 -4.04
CA GLY A 120 -16.44 -8.71 -5.13
C GLY A 120 -14.98 -8.77 -5.59
N THR A 121 -14.08 -8.05 -4.92
CA THR A 121 -12.64 -8.03 -5.20
C THR A 121 -11.83 -8.88 -4.23
N TRP A 122 -10.57 -9.11 -4.54
CA TRP A 122 -9.60 -9.67 -3.61
C TRP A 122 -8.75 -8.56 -2.99
N HIS A 123 -8.91 -8.34 -1.69
CA HIS A 123 -8.09 -7.38 -0.94
C HIS A 123 -6.74 -8.04 -0.62
N ARG A 124 -5.68 -7.65 -1.32
CA ARG A 124 -4.34 -8.21 -1.14
C ARG A 124 -3.28 -7.13 -0.94
N PRO A 125 -2.18 -7.40 -0.22
CA PRO A 125 -1.05 -6.49 -0.16
C PRO A 125 -0.50 -6.15 -1.55
N PHE A 126 0.03 -4.95 -1.73
CA PHE A 126 0.83 -4.62 -2.90
C PHE A 126 2.07 -5.50 -2.97
N THR A 127 2.28 -6.11 -4.13
CA THR A 127 3.51 -6.84 -4.44
C THR A 127 4.67 -5.86 -4.57
N THR A 128 5.89 -6.37 -4.40
CA THR A 128 7.12 -5.57 -4.54
C THR A 128 7.27 -5.02 -5.96
N ALA A 129 6.89 -5.79 -6.97
CA ALA A 129 6.86 -5.35 -8.37
C ALA A 129 5.87 -4.19 -8.59
N GLU A 130 4.66 -4.25 -8.02
CA GLU A 130 3.70 -3.15 -8.13
C GLU A 130 4.20 -1.87 -7.47
N LEU A 131 4.81 -1.97 -6.28
CA LEU A 131 5.39 -0.80 -5.61
C LEU A 131 6.54 -0.19 -6.42
N ALA A 132 7.38 -1.03 -7.04
CA ALA A 132 8.46 -0.55 -7.91
C ALA A 132 7.92 0.13 -9.17
N ALA A 133 6.87 -0.42 -9.79
CA ALA A 133 6.20 0.20 -10.93
C ALA A 133 5.54 1.54 -10.56
N LEU A 134 4.86 1.61 -9.41
CA LEU A 134 4.30 2.86 -8.88
C LEU A 134 5.37 3.93 -8.62
N GLN A 135 6.58 3.51 -8.23
CA GLN A 135 7.75 4.38 -8.09
C GLN A 135 8.45 4.67 -9.43
N SER A 136 7.88 4.29 -10.57
CA SER A 136 8.47 4.46 -11.91
C SER A 136 9.87 3.85 -12.08
N LEU A 137 10.19 2.78 -11.32
CA LEU A 137 11.49 2.12 -11.39
C LEU A 137 11.64 1.22 -12.62
N PHE A 138 10.53 0.70 -13.15
CA PHE A 138 10.48 -0.07 -14.39
C PHE A 138 9.08 0.01 -15.00
N ASP A 139 8.96 -0.29 -16.29
CA ASP A 139 7.68 -0.49 -16.96
C ASP A 139 7.17 -1.92 -16.70
N PRO A 140 5.96 -2.12 -16.14
CA PRO A 140 5.42 -3.46 -15.90
C PRO A 140 5.25 -4.32 -17.16
N GLU A 141 5.28 -3.74 -18.36
CA GLU A 141 5.29 -4.48 -19.63
C GLU A 141 6.67 -5.00 -20.02
N GLU A 142 7.72 -4.55 -19.34
CA GLU A 142 9.11 -4.95 -19.58
C GLU A 142 9.62 -5.95 -18.53
N GLN A 143 10.61 -6.76 -18.92
CA GLN A 143 11.30 -7.65 -18.00
C GLN A 143 12.29 -6.82 -17.16
N ALA A 144 12.11 -6.83 -15.84
CA ALA A 144 13.01 -6.21 -14.88
C ALA A 144 13.46 -7.22 -13.81
N GLU A 145 14.68 -7.03 -13.30
CA GLU A 145 15.26 -7.81 -12.21
C GLU A 145 15.77 -6.88 -11.12
N LEU A 146 15.44 -7.20 -9.86
CA LEU A 146 15.93 -6.48 -8.70
C LEU A 146 17.16 -7.20 -8.12
N ASP A 147 18.24 -6.46 -7.93
CA ASP A 147 19.48 -7.01 -7.38
C ASP A 147 19.33 -7.50 -5.93
N GLY A 148 19.87 -8.68 -5.62
CA GLY A 148 19.83 -9.32 -4.31
C GLY A 148 18.77 -10.42 -4.20
N LEU A 149 18.48 -10.86 -2.96
CA LEU A 149 17.52 -11.95 -2.70
C LEU A 149 16.55 -11.66 -1.54
N ASN A 150 16.60 -10.44 -0.99
CA ASN A 150 15.83 -10.07 0.20
C ASN A 150 14.72 -9.08 -0.17
N ASP A 151 13.48 -9.56 -0.19
CA ASP A 151 12.29 -8.77 -0.51
C ASP A 151 12.10 -7.56 0.43
N ALA A 152 12.42 -7.70 1.73
CA ALA A 152 12.33 -6.58 2.65
C ALA A 152 13.31 -5.45 2.29
N ALA A 153 14.54 -5.81 1.92
CA ALA A 153 15.55 -4.85 1.48
C ALA A 153 15.17 -4.21 0.13
N TRP A 154 14.52 -4.96 -0.76
CA TRP A 154 13.96 -4.41 -2.00
C TRP A 154 12.92 -3.34 -1.71
N ARG A 155 11.93 -3.65 -0.87
CA ARG A 155 10.85 -2.73 -0.51
C ARG A 155 11.36 -1.47 0.19
N GLU A 156 12.35 -1.61 1.06
CA GLU A 156 13.00 -0.48 1.71
C GLU A 156 13.66 0.45 0.68
N ARG A 157 14.44 -0.09 -0.26
CA ARG A 157 15.07 0.70 -1.34
C ARG A 157 14.05 1.35 -2.26
N ILE A 158 12.98 0.62 -2.62
CA ILE A 158 11.90 1.15 -3.46
C ILE A 158 11.21 2.33 -2.80
N GLY A 159 10.86 2.21 -1.51
CA GLY A 159 10.17 3.27 -0.78
C GLY A 159 11.07 4.46 -0.44
N ASN A 160 12.38 4.26 -0.29
CA ASN A 160 13.35 5.34 -0.07
C ASN A 160 13.79 6.03 -1.37
N ALA A 161 13.50 5.44 -2.54
CA ALA A 161 13.93 5.98 -3.82
C ALA A 161 13.15 7.26 -4.19
N VAL A 162 13.84 8.16 -4.89
CA VAL A 162 13.16 9.21 -5.67
C VAL A 162 12.68 8.57 -6.98
N PRO A 163 11.40 8.69 -7.35
CA PRO A 163 10.88 8.13 -8.60
C PRO A 163 11.70 8.62 -9.81
N PRO A 164 12.21 7.73 -10.69
CA PRO A 164 13.01 8.13 -11.85
C PRO A 164 12.35 9.19 -12.75
N ASN A 165 11.03 9.13 -12.92
CA ASN A 165 10.31 10.18 -13.67
C ASN A 165 10.40 11.55 -13.00
N ALA A 166 10.29 11.61 -11.67
CA ALA A 166 10.47 12.85 -10.92
C ALA A 166 11.94 13.31 -10.93
N ALA A 167 12.88 12.38 -10.74
CA ALA A 167 14.32 12.67 -10.78
C ALA A 167 14.74 13.25 -12.13
N ARG A 168 14.21 12.71 -13.24
CA ARG A 168 14.44 13.23 -14.60
C ARG A 168 13.94 14.67 -14.74
N ALA A 169 12.72 14.98 -14.32
CA ALA A 169 12.18 16.33 -14.42
C ALA A 169 12.99 17.36 -13.60
N ILE A 170 13.46 16.96 -12.41
CA ILE A 170 14.37 17.76 -11.59
C ILE A 170 15.71 17.97 -12.34
N ALA A 171 16.31 16.91 -12.86
CA ALA A 171 17.58 16.98 -13.57
C ALA A 171 17.50 17.81 -14.86
N GLU A 172 16.40 17.74 -15.61
CA GLU A 172 16.16 18.56 -16.80
C GLU A 172 16.10 20.05 -16.43
N THR A 173 15.45 20.39 -15.33
CA THR A 173 15.41 21.78 -14.83
C THR A 173 16.81 22.27 -14.43
N MET A 174 17.57 21.44 -13.72
CA MET A 174 18.97 21.73 -13.39
C MET A 174 19.82 21.92 -14.66
N GLY A 175 19.70 21.02 -15.62
CA GLY A 175 20.44 21.06 -16.88
C GLY A 175 20.15 22.31 -17.70
N ARG A 176 18.87 22.69 -17.84
CA ARG A 176 18.48 23.94 -18.52
C ARG A 176 19.06 25.17 -17.84
N THR A 177 19.04 25.19 -16.51
CA THR A 177 19.61 26.30 -15.73
C THR A 177 21.12 26.42 -15.95
N LEU A 178 21.85 25.29 -15.94
CA LEU A 178 23.29 25.28 -16.18
C LEU A 178 23.65 25.71 -17.61
N LEU A 179 22.92 25.22 -18.62
CA LEU A 179 23.14 25.58 -20.01
C LEU A 179 22.89 27.06 -20.26
N ALA A 180 21.81 27.63 -19.72
CA ALA A 180 21.51 29.05 -19.82
C ALA A 180 22.62 29.91 -19.18
N ALA A 181 23.07 29.52 -17.98
CA ALA A 181 24.17 30.22 -17.31
C ALA A 181 25.46 30.19 -18.16
N TRP A 182 25.77 29.06 -18.80
CA TRP A 182 26.94 28.93 -19.67
C TRP A 182 26.81 29.69 -20.99
N SER A 183 25.60 29.90 -21.51
CA SER A 183 25.35 30.75 -22.68
C SER A 183 25.27 32.24 -22.37
N GLY A 184 25.50 32.64 -21.11
CA GLY A 184 25.41 34.03 -20.66
C GLY A 184 23.98 34.53 -20.44
N GLU A 185 22.98 33.65 -20.48
CA GLU A 185 21.61 33.99 -20.12
C GLU A 185 21.49 34.06 -18.59
N SER A 186 21.22 35.24 -18.06
CA SER A 186 21.09 35.50 -16.62
C SER A 186 19.66 35.30 -16.09
N PHE A 187 18.67 35.25 -16.99
CA PHE A 187 17.26 35.21 -16.65
C PHE A 187 16.46 34.50 -17.75
N MET A 188 15.56 33.59 -17.34
CA MET A 188 14.61 32.94 -18.22
C MET A 188 13.19 33.07 -17.67
N LEU A 189 12.25 33.39 -18.54
CA LEU A 189 10.82 33.44 -18.23
C LEU A 189 10.14 32.32 -19.00
N SER A 190 9.59 31.34 -18.29
CA SER A 190 9.02 30.14 -18.90
C SER A 190 7.56 29.99 -18.50
N ALA A 191 6.72 29.56 -19.45
CA ALA A 191 5.36 29.10 -19.19
C ALA A 191 5.31 27.57 -19.05
N GLU A 192 6.47 26.93 -18.84
CA GLU A 192 6.50 25.52 -18.49
C GLU A 192 5.66 25.27 -17.25
N PRO A 193 4.79 24.26 -17.28
CA PRO A 193 4.08 23.82 -16.12
C PRO A 193 5.08 23.42 -15.06
N ILE A 194 4.63 23.56 -13.82
CA ILE A 194 5.24 22.91 -12.68
C ILE A 194 5.45 21.43 -13.05
N TRP A 195 6.65 20.90 -12.82
CA TRP A 195 7.19 19.58 -13.21
C TRP A 195 6.32 18.33 -12.92
N VAL A 196 5.12 18.53 -12.39
CA VAL A 196 4.05 17.55 -12.20
C VAL A 196 2.91 17.65 -13.24
N GLN A 197 3.03 18.51 -14.27
CA GLN A 197 1.99 18.71 -15.29
C GLN A 197 2.48 18.49 -16.74
N PRO A 198 1.60 17.99 -17.64
CA PRO A 198 2.02 17.34 -18.88
C PRO A 198 2.37 18.22 -20.10
N ILE A 199 2.35 19.57 -20.07
CA ILE A 199 2.51 20.40 -21.30
C ILE A 199 3.45 21.60 -21.14
N ALA A 200 4.71 21.51 -21.58
CA ALA A 200 5.73 22.57 -21.51
C ALA A 200 5.80 23.49 -22.76
N ILE A 201 5.86 24.83 -22.55
CA ILE A 201 6.20 25.84 -23.58
C ILE A 201 7.11 26.92 -22.95
N ALA A 202 8.25 27.24 -23.57
CA ALA A 202 9.23 28.24 -23.08
C ALA A 202 9.72 29.20 -24.19
N ALA A 203 10.14 30.42 -23.80
CA ALA A 203 10.80 31.40 -24.68
C ALA A 203 11.95 32.10 -23.91
N SER A 204 13.11 32.36 -24.54
CA SER A 204 14.26 33.07 -23.94
C SER A 204 14.54 34.42 -24.61
N VAL A 205 15.17 35.35 -23.89
CA VAL A 205 15.57 36.69 -24.37
C VAL A 205 17.03 36.95 -23.99
N ALA A 206 17.87 37.25 -24.98
CA ALA A 206 19.27 37.63 -24.76
C ALA A 206 19.39 39.10 -24.34
N GLN A 207 20.17 39.40 -23.30
CA GLN A 207 20.56 40.78 -22.98
C GLN A 207 21.81 41.20 -23.76
N PRO A 208 21.86 42.42 -24.32
CA PRO A 208 23.06 42.94 -24.96
C PRO A 208 24.16 43.17 -23.92
N SER A 209 25.40 42.80 -24.26
CA SER A 209 26.59 43.08 -23.45
C SER A 209 26.80 44.59 -23.33
N VAL A 210 26.80 45.11 -22.11
CA VAL A 210 27.18 46.49 -21.82
C VAL A 210 28.70 46.51 -21.67
N ASP A 211 29.39 46.90 -22.74
CA ASP A 211 30.82 47.23 -22.67
C ASP A 211 30.97 48.57 -21.93
N LEU A 212 31.76 48.57 -20.85
CA LEU A 212 32.24 49.77 -20.15
C LEU A 212 33.64 50.15 -20.61
#